data_AF-A0RXF6-F1
#
_entry.id   AF-A0RXF6-F1
#
_cell.length_a   1.000
_cell.length_b   1.000
_cell.length_c   1.000
_cell.angle_alpha   90.00
_cell.angle_beta   90.00
_cell.angle_gamma   90.00
#
_symmetry.space_group_name_H-M   'P 1'
#
loop_
_entity.id
_entity.type
_entity.pdbx_description
1 polymer ?
#
loop_
_entity_poly.entity_id
_entity_poly.type
_entity_poly.pdbx_seq_one_letter_code
_entity_poly.pdbx_strand_id
1 'polypeptide(L)'
;MAGASWASVWFRLNGNKRPSAEEFRAKVAEYMALLEPLYSAYGDTEEFAEMNKYIRGRSGAEAKRVIAGENGEIEKRYKRYIDYG
;
A
#
# COMPACT_ATOMS: atom_id res chain seq x y z
N MET A 1 1.94 -0.47 -6.95
CA MET A 1 2.57 -0.11 -5.66
C MET A 1 3.22 -1.30 -4.94
N ALA A 2 4.29 -1.07 -4.16
CA ALA A 2 5.03 -2.10 -3.41
C ALA A 2 4.15 -2.88 -2.41
N GLY A 3 3.24 -2.20 -1.70
CA GLY A 3 2.35 -2.84 -0.71
C GLY A 3 1.47 -3.95 -1.28
N ALA A 4 1.02 -3.83 -2.54
CA ALA A 4 0.24 -4.86 -3.22
C ALA A 4 1.05 -6.13 -3.51
N SER A 5 2.31 -5.95 -3.93
CA SER A 5 3.20 -7.08 -4.18
C SER A 5 3.51 -7.81 -2.88
N TRP A 6 3.76 -7.07 -1.79
CA TRP A 6 4.03 -7.64 -0.47
C TRP A 6 2.80 -8.36 0.11
N ALA A 7 1.60 -7.79 -0.04
CA ALA A 7 0.35 -8.44 0.35
C ALA A 7 0.15 -9.77 -0.38
N SER A 8 0.31 -9.81 -1.71
CA SER A 8 0.17 -11.06 -2.48
C SER A 8 1.15 -12.15 -2.03
N VAL A 9 2.41 -11.78 -1.74
CA VAL A 9 3.41 -12.73 -1.22
C VAL A 9 3.01 -13.21 0.17
N TRP A 10 2.58 -12.31 1.05
CA TRP A 10 2.14 -12.66 2.40
C TRP A 10 0.97 -13.64 2.38
N PHE A 11 -0.09 -13.36 1.62
CA PHE A 11 -1.26 -14.25 1.53
C PHE A 11 -0.87 -15.62 0.96
N ARG A 12 0.01 -15.66 -0.05
CA ARG A 12 0.54 -16.90 -0.62
C ARG A 12 1.32 -17.73 0.40
N LEU A 13 2.22 -17.11 1.15
CA LEU A 13 3.02 -17.79 2.17
C LEU A 13 2.17 -18.29 3.34
N ASN A 14 1.09 -17.57 3.68
CA ASN A 14 0.13 -17.97 4.71
C ASN A 14 -0.96 -18.92 4.20
N GLY A 15 -0.90 -19.37 2.95
CA GLY A 15 -1.84 -20.33 2.36
C GLY A 15 -3.25 -19.79 2.12
N ASN A 16 -3.49 -18.49 2.32
CA ASN A 16 -4.80 -17.89 2.08
C ASN A 16 -4.91 -17.44 0.61
N LYS A 17 -5.43 -18.33 -0.24
CA LYS A 17 -5.58 -18.10 -1.69
C LYS A 17 -6.75 -17.18 -2.08
N ARG A 18 -7.68 -16.95 -1.16
CA ARG A 18 -8.92 -16.18 -1.42
C ARG A 18 -9.24 -15.23 -0.28
N PRO A 19 -8.35 -14.26 0.04
CA PRO A 19 -8.69 -13.20 0.97
C PRO A 19 -9.87 -12.40 0.41
N SER A 20 -10.68 -11.86 1.29
CA SER A 20 -11.65 -10.83 0.92
C SER A 20 -10.94 -9.58 0.37
N ALA A 21 -11.65 -8.77 -0.41
CA ALA A 21 -11.13 -7.51 -0.90
C ALA A 21 -10.71 -6.58 0.26
N GLU A 22 -11.48 -6.60 1.37
CA GLU A 22 -11.18 -5.81 2.57
C GLU A 22 -9.89 -6.26 3.25
N GLU A 23 -9.69 -7.56 3.46
CA GLU A 23 -8.43 -8.10 4.01
C GLU A 23 -7.24 -7.75 3.13
N PHE A 24 -7.41 -7.86 1.80
CA PHE A 24 -6.36 -7.51 0.86
C PHE A 24 -6.00 -6.03 0.95
N ARG A 25 -7.00 -5.13 0.92
CA ARG A 25 -6.80 -3.67 1.06
C ARG A 25 -6.16 -3.31 2.39
N ALA A 26 -6.62 -3.89 3.49
CA ALA A 26 -6.08 -3.65 4.82
C ALA A 26 -4.60 -4.05 4.89
N LYS A 27 -4.25 -5.23 4.35
CA LYS A 27 -2.86 -5.70 4.30
C LYS A 27 -1.98 -4.81 3.41
N VAL A 28 -2.50 -4.32 2.28
CA VAL A 28 -1.78 -3.34 1.45
C VAL A 28 -1.54 -2.03 2.19
N ALA A 29 -2.55 -1.49 2.89
CA ALA A 29 -2.43 -0.27 3.66
C ALA A 29 -1.44 -0.40 4.84
N GLU A 30 -1.43 -1.56 5.50
CA GLU A 30 -0.44 -1.91 6.53
C GLU A 30 0.99 -1.82 5.98
N TYR A 31 1.25 -2.42 4.81
CA TYR A 31 2.56 -2.34 4.17
C TYR A 31 2.92 -0.93 3.69
N MET A 32 1.95 -0.13 3.26
CA MET A 32 2.20 1.28 2.92
C MET A 32 2.59 2.09 4.17
N ALA A 33 1.98 1.81 5.32
CA ALA A 33 2.34 2.47 6.58
C ALA A 33 3.76 2.10 7.04
N LEU A 34 4.22 0.86 6.81
CA LEU A 34 5.60 0.47 7.11
C LEU A 34 6.65 1.21 6.26
N LEU A 35 6.26 1.76 5.11
CA LEU A 35 7.14 2.59 4.28
C LEU A 35 7.15 4.06 4.73
N GLU A 36 6.27 4.47 5.64
CA GLU A 36 6.14 5.85 6.10
C GLU A 36 7.45 6.44 6.65
N PRO A 37 8.25 5.70 7.45
CA PRO A 37 9.54 6.19 7.93
C PRO A 37 10.55 6.46 6.81
N LEU A 38 10.47 5.77 5.66
CA LEU A 38 11.36 6.01 4.52
C LEU A 38 11.13 7.38 3.89
N TYR A 39 9.91 7.93 4.00
CA TYR A 39 9.63 9.29 3.54
C TYR A 39 10.23 10.37 4.44
N SER A 40 10.67 9.98 5.64
CA SER A 40 11.43 10.82 6.57
C SER A 40 12.94 10.57 6.49
N ALA A 41 13.40 9.72 5.57
CA ALA A 41 14.82 9.44 5.37
C ALA A 41 15.56 10.64 4.75
N TYR A 42 14.84 11.49 4.02
CA TYR A 42 15.34 12.82 3.66
C TYR A 42 15.21 13.67 4.93
N GLY A 43 16.34 14.09 5.49
CA GLY A 43 16.36 14.82 6.75
C GLY A 43 15.41 16.03 6.75
N ASP A 44 14.98 16.46 7.93
CA ASP A 44 14.03 17.58 8.11
C ASP A 44 14.70 18.96 7.89
N THR A 45 15.57 19.08 6.87
CA THR A 45 16.14 20.36 6.47
C THR A 45 15.11 21.17 5.68
N GLU A 46 15.28 22.50 5.67
CA GLU A 46 14.42 23.43 4.93
C GLU A 46 14.38 23.11 3.43
N GLU A 47 15.46 22.53 2.89
CA GLU A 47 15.59 22.06 1.51
C GLU A 47 14.61 20.94 1.15
N PHE A 48 14.32 20.03 2.09
CA PHE A 48 13.47 18.85 1.85
C PHE A 48 12.08 18.95 2.49
N ALA A 49 11.79 20.01 3.26
CA ALA A 49 10.55 20.16 4.00
C ALA A 49 9.28 20.05 3.10
N GLU A 50 9.25 20.76 1.97
CA GLU A 50 8.12 20.71 1.04
C GLU A 50 8.01 19.35 0.32
N MET A 51 9.15 18.73 0.01
CA MET A 51 9.18 17.39 -0.58
C MET A 51 8.61 16.34 0.40
N ASN A 52 9.07 16.36 1.66
CA ASN A 52 8.60 15.46 2.71
C ASN A 52 7.10 15.64 2.96
N LYS A 53 6.63 16.89 3.02
CA LYS A 53 5.20 17.22 3.15
C LYS A 53 4.38 16.68 1.97
N TYR A 54 4.85 16.89 0.74
CA TYR A 54 4.17 16.40 -0.46
C TYR A 54 4.07 14.87 -0.48
N ILE A 55 5.18 14.18 -0.20
CA ILE A 55 5.25 12.72 -0.20
C ILE A 55 4.35 12.12 0.88
N ARG A 56 4.42 12.63 2.12
CA ARG A 56 3.56 12.18 3.23
C ARG A 56 2.08 12.42 2.91
N GLY A 57 1.73 13.60 2.41
CA GLY A 57 0.36 13.93 2.03
C GLY A 57 -0.19 13.01 0.95
N ARG A 58 0.60 12.75 -0.10
CA ARG A 58 0.22 11.87 -1.20
C ARG A 58 0.11 10.41 -0.77
N SER A 59 1.05 9.92 0.04
CA SER A 59 1.03 8.55 0.55
C SER A 59 -0.19 8.29 1.45
N GLY A 60 -0.49 9.22 2.37
CA GLY A 60 -1.66 9.12 3.23
C GLY A 60 -2.99 9.18 2.46
N ALA A 61 -3.10 10.05 1.45
CA ALA A 61 -4.28 10.11 0.59
C ALA A 61 -4.46 8.81 -0.20
N GLU A 62 -3.38 8.25 -0.73
CA GLU A 62 -3.43 7.00 -1.48
C GLU A 62 -3.82 5.81 -0.60
N ALA A 63 -3.29 5.71 0.62
CA ALA A 63 -3.69 4.66 1.57
C ALA A 63 -5.19 4.70 1.89
N LYS A 64 -5.77 5.90 2.06
CA LYS A 64 -7.22 6.07 2.25
C LYS A 64 -8.02 5.56 1.05
N ARG A 65 -7.58 5.87 -0.16
CA ARG A 65 -8.22 5.39 -1.40
C ARG A 65 -8.12 3.87 -1.55
N VAL A 66 -7.01 3.27 -1.12
CA VAL A 66 -6.88 1.80 -1.08
C VAL A 66 -7.91 1.18 -0.14
N ILE A 67 -8.02 1.70 1.08
CA ILE A 67 -8.99 1.19 2.07
C ILE A 67 -10.43 1.35 1.55
N ALA A 68 -10.75 2.48 0.93
CA ALA A 68 -12.06 2.76 0.34
C ALA A 68 -12.36 1.92 -0.94
N GLY A 69 -11.39 1.17 -1.48
CA GLY A 69 -11.55 0.43 -2.73
C GLY A 69 -11.58 1.33 -3.99
N GLU A 70 -11.14 2.57 -3.86
CA GLU A 70 -11.09 3.57 -4.95
C GLU A 70 -9.77 3.52 -5.73
N ASN A 71 -8.88 2.60 -5.35
CA ASN A 71 -7.60 2.41 -5.99
C ASN A 71 -7.67 1.34 -7.07
N GLY A 72 -8.01 1.75 -8.30
CA GLY A 72 -8.17 0.82 -9.42
C GLY A 72 -6.94 -0.03 -9.76
N GLU A 73 -5.72 0.39 -9.40
CA GLU A 73 -4.54 -0.47 -9.56
C GLU A 73 -4.54 -1.63 -8.55
N ILE A 74 -4.84 -1.34 -7.29
CA ILE A 74 -4.94 -2.36 -6.23
C ILE A 74 -6.07 -3.34 -6.52
N GLU A 75 -7.24 -2.85 -6.94
CA GLU A 75 -8.38 -3.71 -7.27
C GLU A 75 -8.05 -4.66 -8.43
N LYS A 76 -7.36 -4.18 -9.47
CA LYS A 76 -6.87 -5.02 -10.57
C LYS A 76 -5.87 -6.08 -10.10
N ARG A 77 -4.98 -5.73 -9.16
CA ARG A 77 -4.01 -6.67 -8.59
C ARG A 77 -4.68 -7.71 -7.69
N TYR A 78 -5.66 -7.32 -6.88
CA TYR A 78 -6.49 -8.22 -6.10
C TYR A 78 -7.20 -9.23 -7.00
N LYS A 79 -7.88 -8.75 -8.05
CA LYS A 79 -8.55 -9.62 -9.02
C LYS A 79 -7.57 -10.63 -9.64
N ARG A 80 -6.40 -10.17 -10.07
CA ARG A 80 -5.34 -11.06 -10.58
C ARG A 80 -4.87 -12.08 -9.55
N TYR A 81 -4.78 -11.69 -8.28
CA TYR A 81 -4.43 -12.62 -7.21
C TYR A 81 -5.51 -13.69 -7.02
N ILE A 82 -6.79 -13.35 -7.09
CA ILE A 82 -7.89 -14.34 -7.00
C ILE A 82 -7.93 -15.25 -8.22
N ASP A 83 -7.69 -14.71 -9.42
CA ASP A 83 -7.79 -15.45 -10.68
C ASP A 83 -6.61 -16.43 -10.89
N TYR A 84 -5.41 -16.11 -10.37
CA TYR A 84 -4.17 -16.84 -10.66
C TYR A 84 -3.35 -17.26 -9.41
N GLY A 85 -3.81 -16.93 -8.20
CA GLY A 85 -3.06 -17.08 -6.94
C GLY A 85 -3.23 -18.41 -6.22
#